data_AF-A0A6C0F4S3-F1
#
_entry.id   AF-A0A6C0F4S3-F1
#
_cell.length_a   1.000
_cell.length_b   1.000
_cell.length_c   1.000
_cell.angle_alpha   90.00
_cell.angle_beta   90.00
_cell.angle_gamma   90.00
#
_symmetry.space_group_name_H-M   'P 1'
#
loop_
_entity.id
_entity.type
_entity.pdbx_description
1 polymer ?
#
loop_
_entity_poly.entity_id
_entity_poly.type
_entity_poly.pdbx_seq_one_letter_code
_entity_poly.pdbx_strand_id
1 'polypeptide(L)'
;MEENIIRNCMNKVRPYLKKLCGAWYMYLHLCLAAFSTIIFLFDNNVYHLILLLNIIFLDSLGCIILSDCPLNIFEEKYTNTSMLIERMKCYNNFGIMYKCDHKFECTMELLINVATLLSIKIVMLIAMQIFGVNFHPSTMIYPTVFSYK
;
A
#
# COMPACT_ATOMS: atom_id res chain seq x y z
N MET A 1 17.08 -47.89 1.24
CA MET A 1 16.86 -46.50 0.82
C MET A 1 16.47 -45.76 2.10
N GLU A 2 17.44 -45.22 2.83
CA GLU A 2 17.17 -44.54 4.12
C GLU A 2 16.23 -43.36 3.87
N GLU A 3 15.04 -43.42 4.45
CA GLU A 3 14.16 -42.26 4.52
C GLU A 3 14.89 -41.18 5.30
N ASN A 4 15.29 -40.13 4.59
CA ASN A 4 16.06 -39.04 5.15
C ASN A 4 15.20 -38.31 6.19
N ILE A 5 15.43 -38.60 7.48
CA ILE A 5 14.64 -38.11 8.64
C ILE A 5 14.49 -36.59 8.58
N ILE A 6 15.54 -35.90 8.10
CA ILE A 6 15.58 -34.45 7.88
C ILE A 6 14.50 -34.02 6.86
N ARG A 7 14.33 -34.75 5.75
CA ARG A 7 13.34 -34.46 4.71
C ARG A 7 11.92 -34.70 5.21
N ASN A 8 11.71 -35.72 6.04
CA ASN A 8 10.39 -36.02 6.60
C ASN A 8 9.98 -34.98 7.67
N CYS A 9 10.92 -34.59 8.53
CA CYS A 9 10.73 -33.49 9.48
C CYS A 9 10.43 -32.17 8.75
N MET A 10 11.22 -31.83 7.73
CA MET A 10 11.01 -30.63 6.93
C MET A 10 9.64 -30.63 6.24
N ASN A 11 9.19 -31.76 5.67
CA ASN A 11 7.86 -31.85 5.06
C ASN A 11 6.71 -31.66 6.07
N LYS A 12 6.90 -32.06 7.33
CA LYS A 12 5.91 -31.89 8.40
C LYS A 12 5.85 -30.45 8.93
N VAL A 13 6.98 -29.75 8.96
CA VAL A 13 7.12 -28.36 9.42
C VAL A 13 6.80 -27.34 8.31
N ARG A 14 7.06 -27.68 7.05
CA ARG A 14 6.81 -26.85 5.85
C ARG A 14 5.41 -26.23 5.77
N PRO A 15 4.29 -26.93 6.03
CA PRO A 15 2.97 -26.30 5.99
C PRO A 15 2.79 -25.18 7.04
N TYR A 16 3.37 -25.36 8.24
CA TYR A 16 3.33 -24.34 9.29
C TYR A 16 4.18 -23.12 8.94
N LEU A 17 5.39 -23.34 8.39
CA LEU A 17 6.26 -22.24 7.93
C LEU A 17 5.62 -21.46 6.78
N LYS A 18 5.00 -22.14 5.81
CA LYS A 18 4.27 -21.47 4.71
C LYS A 18 3.15 -20.58 5.25
N LYS A 19 2.34 -21.09 6.19
CA LYS A 19 1.25 -20.32 6.80
C LYS A 19 1.78 -19.11 7.57
N LEU A 20 2.91 -19.26 8.29
CA LEU A 20 3.53 -18.17 9.03
C LEU A 20 4.13 -17.10 8.11
N CYS A 21 4.80 -17.51 7.03
CA CYS A 21 5.28 -16.59 5.99
C CYS A 21 4.13 -15.85 5.30
N GLY A 22 3.04 -16.54 4.96
CA GLY A 22 1.86 -15.94 4.37
C GLY A 22 1.23 -14.88 5.26
N ALA A 23 1.02 -15.20 6.54
CA ALA A 23 0.51 -14.25 7.53
C ALA A 23 1.44 -13.03 7.69
N TRP A 24 2.76 -13.24 7.67
CA TRP A 24 3.74 -12.15 7.74
C TRP A 24 3.60 -11.16 6.58
N TYR A 25 3.45 -11.64 5.34
CA TYR A 25 3.24 -10.76 4.18
C TYR A 25 1.93 -9.98 4.27
N MET A 26 0.86 -10.61 4.74
CA MET A 26 -0.43 -9.95 4.96
C MET A 26 -0.32 -8.81 5.98
N TYR A 27 0.36 -9.04 7.11
CA TYR A 27 0.61 -7.97 8.09
C TYR A 27 1.48 -6.86 7.52
N LEU A 28 2.49 -7.19 6.71
CA LEU A 28 3.35 -6.20 6.06
C LEU A 28 2.52 -5.31 5.11
N HIS A 29 1.65 -5.90 4.30
CA HIS A 29 0.76 -5.17 3.40
C HIS A 29 -0.13 -4.20 4.17
N LEU A 30 -0.76 -4.69 5.25
CA LEU A 30 -1.62 -3.88 6.10
C LEU A 30 -0.86 -2.72 6.74
N CYS A 31 0.35 -2.97 7.25
CA CYS A 31 1.20 -1.94 7.81
C CYS A 31 1.53 -0.85 6.77
N LEU A 32 1.93 -1.23 5.55
CA LEU A 32 2.23 -0.26 4.48
C LEU A 32 1.01 0.61 4.13
N ALA A 33 -0.17 0.00 4.02
CA ALA A 33 -1.40 0.72 3.76
C ALA A 33 -1.77 1.68 4.91
N ALA A 34 -1.60 1.23 6.17
CA ALA A 34 -1.86 2.04 7.35
C ALA A 34 -0.90 3.24 7.46
N PHE A 35 0.41 3.02 7.29
CA PHE A 35 1.41 4.09 7.29
C PHE A 35 1.15 5.12 6.19
N SER A 36 0.85 4.66 4.96
CA SER A 36 0.50 5.53 3.83
C SER A 36 -0.72 6.39 4.14
N THR A 37 -1.74 5.82 4.78
CA THR A 37 -2.97 6.53 5.16
C THR A 37 -2.72 7.58 6.25
N ILE A 38 -1.88 7.27 7.25
CA ILE A 38 -1.52 8.22 8.32
C ILE A 38 -0.79 9.43 7.72
N ILE A 39 0.20 9.20 6.86
CA ILE A 39 0.91 10.27 6.16
C ILE A 39 -0.06 11.09 5.32
N PHE A 40 -0.92 10.42 4.55
CA PHE A 40 -1.94 11.10 3.74
C PHE A 40 -2.89 11.97 4.57
N LEU A 41 -3.31 11.55 5.76
CA LEU A 41 -4.26 12.31 6.59
C LEU A 41 -3.60 13.45 7.37
N PHE A 42 -2.49 13.17 8.04
CA PHE A 42 -1.92 14.10 9.03
C PHE A 42 -0.77 14.94 8.49
N ASP A 43 -0.16 14.57 7.36
CA ASP A 43 0.95 15.33 6.80
C ASP A 43 0.46 16.42 5.84
N ASN A 44 0.94 17.64 6.05
CA ASN A 44 0.70 18.81 5.22
C ASN A 44 1.96 19.24 4.45
N ASN A 45 3.09 18.53 4.63
CA ASN A 45 4.29 18.78 3.87
C ASN A 45 4.14 18.23 2.44
N VAL A 46 4.14 19.15 1.47
CA VAL A 46 4.01 18.83 0.04
C VAL A 46 5.11 17.86 -0.42
N TYR A 47 6.33 17.94 0.11
CA TYR A 47 7.42 17.04 -0.27
C TYR A 47 7.15 15.59 0.16
N HIS A 48 6.62 15.39 1.36
CA HIS A 48 6.28 14.05 1.84
C HIS A 48 5.09 13.45 1.07
N LEU A 49 4.11 14.28 0.71
CA LEU A 49 2.97 13.88 -0.12
C LEU A 49 3.40 13.51 -1.55
N ILE A 50 4.35 14.25 -2.15
CA ILE A 50 4.93 13.91 -3.46
C ILE A 50 5.74 12.61 -3.37
N LEU A 51 6.51 12.39 -2.30
CA LEU A 51 7.21 11.12 -2.08
C LEU A 51 6.21 9.96 -2.03
N LEU A 52 5.11 10.12 -1.28
CA LEU A 52 4.05 9.12 -1.19
C LEU A 52 3.41 8.85 -2.56
N LEU A 53 3.20 9.88 -3.38
CA LEU A 53 2.65 9.74 -4.73
C LEU A 53 3.57 8.91 -5.63
N ASN A 54 4.90 9.10 -5.53
CA ASN A 54 5.87 8.30 -6.27
C ASN A 54 5.86 6.83 -5.83
N ILE A 55 5.70 6.56 -4.53
CA ILE A 55 5.60 5.19 -4.01
C ILE A 55 4.35 4.50 -4.57
N ILE A 56 3.19 5.16 -4.53
CA ILE A 56 1.93 4.62 -5.10
C ILE A 56 2.07 4.40 -6.61
N PHE A 57 2.73 5.32 -7.31
CA PHE A 57 2.98 5.15 -8.74
C PHE A 57 3.85 3.93 -9.03
N LEU A 58 4.94 3.73 -8.27
CA LEU A 58 5.80 2.54 -8.40
C LEU A 58 5.05 1.24 -8.10
N ASP A 59 4.21 1.24 -7.06
CA ASP A 59 3.36 0.09 -6.73
C ASP A 59 2.35 -0.21 -7.85
N SER A 60 1.75 0.83 -8.44
CA SER A 60 0.84 0.69 -9.59
C SER A 60 1.54 0.14 -10.83
N LEU A 61 2.78 0.55 -11.10
CA LEU A 61 3.60 -0.04 -12.18
C LEU A 61 3.90 -1.51 -11.91
N GLY A 62 4.21 -1.87 -10.66
CA GLY A 62 4.36 -3.25 -10.24
C GLY A 62 3.09 -4.07 -10.50
N CYS A 63 1.92 -3.53 -10.15
CA CYS A 63 0.64 -4.17 -10.41
C CYS A 63 0.39 -4.39 -11.90
N ILE A 64 0.68 -3.39 -12.75
CA ILE A 64 0.50 -3.49 -14.21
C ILE A 64 1.44 -4.55 -14.81
N ILE A 65 2.72 -4.53 -14.45
CA ILE A 65 3.72 -5.45 -15.01
C ILE A 65 3.42 -6.90 -14.61
N LEU A 66 3.05 -7.13 -13.35
CA LEU A 66 2.79 -8.48 -12.85
C LEU A 66 1.32 -8.92 -13.02
N SER A 67 0.45 -8.05 -13.54
CA SER A 67 -1.01 -8.27 -13.63
C SER A 67 -1.70 -8.59 -12.30
N ASP A 68 -1.02 -8.34 -11.18
CA ASP A 68 -1.51 -8.43 -9.80
C ASP A 68 -0.52 -7.67 -8.89
N CYS A 69 -0.95 -7.26 -7.70
CA CYS A 69 -0.09 -6.61 -6.74
C CYS A 69 1.04 -7.57 -6.31
N PRO A 70 2.32 -7.13 -6.31
CA PRO A 70 3.45 -8.01 -6.01
C PRO A 70 3.33 -8.66 -4.63
N LEU A 71 2.84 -7.94 -3.62
CA LEU A 71 2.58 -8.51 -2.28
C LEU A 71 1.46 -9.56 -2.32
N ASN A 72 0.42 -9.33 -3.11
CA ASN A 72 -0.71 -10.25 -3.26
C ASN A 72 -0.28 -11.58 -3.90
N ILE A 73 0.65 -11.54 -4.86
CA ILE A 73 1.28 -12.72 -5.45
C ILE A 73 2.06 -13.51 -4.40
N PHE A 74 2.79 -12.83 -3.51
CA PHE A 74 3.50 -13.50 -2.41
C PHE A 74 2.53 -14.09 -1.38
N GLU A 75 1.48 -13.38 -0.99
CA GLU A 75 0.43 -13.88 -0.10
C GLU A 75 -0.24 -15.13 -0.66
N GLU A 76 -0.61 -15.13 -1.94
CA GLU A 76 -1.25 -16.27 -2.59
C GLU A 76 -0.31 -17.47 -2.68
N LYS A 77 0.99 -17.23 -2.95
CA LYS A 77 2.03 -18.28 -2.99
C LYS A 77 2.22 -19.03 -1.67
N TYR A 78 1.99 -18.37 -0.53
CA TYR A 78 2.24 -18.95 0.80
C TYR A 78 0.97 -19.36 1.55
N THR A 79 -0.15 -18.69 1.32
CA THR A 79 -1.39 -18.84 2.10
C THR A 79 -2.58 -19.34 1.28
N ASN A 80 -2.48 -19.37 -0.06
CA ASN A 80 -3.57 -19.63 -1.01
C ASN A 80 -4.78 -18.68 -0.86
N THR A 81 -4.62 -17.59 -0.10
CA THR A 81 -5.63 -16.55 0.13
C THR A 81 -4.93 -15.21 0.04
N SER A 82 -5.63 -14.21 -0.52
CA SER A 82 -5.15 -12.84 -0.65
C SER A 82 -5.99 -11.87 0.19
N MET A 83 -5.36 -10.81 0.70
CA MET A 83 -6.05 -9.74 1.44
C MET A 83 -7.21 -9.12 0.64
N LEU A 84 -7.12 -9.12 -0.70
CA LEU A 84 -8.19 -8.67 -1.60
C LEU A 84 -9.46 -9.53 -1.49
N ILE A 85 -9.33 -10.86 -1.43
CA ILE A 85 -10.48 -11.77 -1.30
C ILE A 85 -11.15 -11.55 0.06
N GLU A 86 -10.37 -11.35 1.12
CA GLU A 86 -10.91 -11.08 2.46
C GLU A 86 -11.64 -9.74 2.51
N ARG A 87 -11.11 -8.69 1.87
CA ARG A 87 -11.81 -7.40 1.71
C ARG A 87 -13.09 -7.53 0.90
N MET A 88 -13.08 -8.24 -0.23
CA MET A 88 -14.29 -8.46 -1.04
C MET A 88 -15.37 -9.21 -0.24
N LYS A 89 -14.99 -10.24 0.54
CA LYS A 89 -15.93 -10.91 1.47
C LYS A 89 -16.48 -9.96 2.52
N CYS A 90 -15.62 -9.10 3.08
CA CYS A 90 -16.04 -8.09 4.05
C CYS A 90 -17.06 -7.12 3.43
N TYR A 91 -16.79 -6.56 2.25
CA TYR A 91 -17.71 -5.65 1.56
C TYR A 91 -19.02 -6.33 1.15
N ASN A 92 -18.97 -7.60 0.73
CA ASN A 92 -20.16 -8.37 0.42
C ASN A 92 -21.01 -8.63 1.69
N ASN A 93 -20.38 -8.86 2.84
CA ASN A 93 -21.08 -8.93 4.13
C ASN A 93 -21.74 -7.61 4.53
N PHE A 94 -21.22 -6.47 4.07
CA PHE A 94 -21.85 -5.15 4.20
C PHE A 94 -22.88 -4.84 3.11
N GLY A 95 -23.19 -5.80 2.22
CA GLY A 95 -24.16 -5.64 1.13
C GLY A 95 -23.66 -4.85 -0.08
N ILE A 96 -22.35 -4.58 -0.16
CA ILE A 96 -21.73 -3.90 -1.29
C ILE A 96 -21.29 -4.96 -2.30
N MET A 97 -22.12 -5.19 -3.31
CA MET A 97 -21.83 -6.14 -4.39
C MET A 97 -21.08 -5.43 -5.52
N TYR A 98 -19.78 -5.68 -5.63
CA TYR A 98 -18.98 -5.18 -6.74
C TYR A 98 -19.40 -5.87 -8.04
N LYS A 99 -19.59 -5.08 -9.10
CA LYS A 99 -19.99 -5.59 -10.43
C LYS A 99 -18.86 -6.31 -11.15
N CYS A 100 -17.62 -6.05 -10.77
CA CYS A 100 -16.43 -6.67 -11.35
C CYS A 100 -15.73 -7.57 -10.33
N ASP A 101 -15.50 -8.82 -10.72
CA ASP A 101 -14.91 -9.87 -9.89
C ASP A 101 -13.40 -10.06 -10.16
N HIS A 102 -12.84 -9.26 -11.09
CA HIS A 102 -11.41 -9.29 -11.40
C HIS A 102 -10.61 -8.54 -10.35
N LYS A 103 -9.86 -9.28 -9.52
CA LYS A 103 -8.98 -8.77 -8.46
C LYS A 103 -8.04 -7.65 -8.94
N PHE A 104 -7.49 -7.80 -10.15
CA PHE A 104 -6.59 -6.83 -10.76
C PHE A 104 -7.28 -5.47 -10.98
N GLU A 105 -8.48 -5.47 -11.59
CA GLU A 105 -9.23 -4.26 -11.88
C GLU A 105 -9.63 -3.53 -10.60
N CYS A 106 -10.09 -4.28 -9.58
CA CYS A 106 -10.44 -3.71 -8.28
C CYS A 106 -9.22 -3.06 -7.59
N THR A 107 -8.03 -3.67 -7.74
CA THR A 107 -6.79 -3.14 -7.16
C THR A 107 -6.34 -1.87 -7.89
N MET A 108 -6.41 -1.87 -9.22
CA MET A 108 -6.09 -0.71 -10.03
C MET A 108 -7.06 0.46 -9.79
N GLU A 109 -8.36 0.18 -9.67
CA GLU A 109 -9.37 1.18 -9.33
C GLU A 109 -9.05 1.85 -7.98
N LEU A 110 -8.72 1.05 -6.96
CA LEU A 110 -8.33 1.57 -5.65
C LEU A 110 -7.06 2.44 -5.74
N LEU A 111 -6.01 1.97 -6.43
CA LEU A 111 -4.75 2.70 -6.58
C LEU A 111 -4.96 4.04 -7.30
N ILE A 112 -5.74 4.04 -8.40
CA ILE A 112 -6.06 5.26 -9.15
C ILE A 112 -6.86 6.23 -8.28
N ASN A 113 -7.84 5.75 -7.52
CA ASN A 113 -8.63 6.59 -6.62
C ASN A 113 -7.76 7.23 -5.53
N VAL A 114 -6.88 6.46 -4.91
CA VAL A 114 -5.95 6.99 -3.88
C VAL A 114 -4.97 7.98 -4.50
N ALA A 115 -4.39 7.68 -5.68
CA ALA A 115 -3.49 8.59 -6.38
C ALA A 115 -4.18 9.91 -6.79
N THR A 116 -5.45 9.83 -7.19
CA THR A 116 -6.26 11.01 -7.55
C THR A 116 -6.54 11.88 -6.32
N LEU A 117 -6.95 11.27 -5.20
CA LEU A 117 -7.16 11.99 -3.94
C LEU A 117 -5.88 12.67 -3.45
N LEU A 118 -4.75 11.98 -3.55
CA LEU A 118 -3.43 12.51 -3.19
C LEU A 118 -3.02 13.68 -4.07
N SER A 119 -3.24 13.56 -5.39
CA SER A 119 -2.95 14.63 -6.35
C SER A 119 -3.80 15.87 -6.09
N ILE A 120 -5.10 15.68 -5.79
CA ILE A 120 -6.00 16.79 -5.42
C ILE A 120 -5.51 17.46 -4.13
N LYS A 121 -5.12 16.71 -3.11
CA LYS A 121 -4.58 17.26 -1.85
C LYS A 121 -3.32 18.12 -2.11
N ILE A 122 -2.40 17.63 -2.93
CA ILE A 122 -1.17 18.35 -3.28
C ILE A 122 -1.50 19.66 -4.01
N VAL A 123 -2.37 19.61 -5.03
CA VAL A 123 -2.79 20.81 -5.77
C VAL A 123 -3.47 21.82 -4.85
N MET A 124 -4.32 21.36 -3.94
CA MET A 124 -4.99 22.21 -2.95
C MET A 124 -3.99 22.90 -2.01
N LEU A 125 -2.99 22.18 -1.51
CA LEU A 125 -1.94 22.75 -0.66
C LEU A 125 -1.08 23.78 -1.41
N ILE A 126 -0.71 23.50 -2.67
CA ILE A 126 0.04 24.44 -3.51
C ILE A 126 -0.80 25.69 -3.80
N ALA A 127 -2.09 25.53 -4.15
CA ALA A 127 -2.99 26.65 -4.37
C ALA A 127 -3.11 27.52 -3.11
N MET A 128 -3.26 26.91 -1.93
CA MET A 128 -3.31 27.62 -0.65
C MET A 128 -2.02 28.42 -0.36
N GLN A 129 -0.86 27.85 -0.69
CA GLN A 129 0.43 28.56 -0.58
C GLN A 129 0.50 29.77 -1.52
N ILE A 130 0.01 29.64 -2.75
CA ILE A 130 -0.05 30.74 -3.74
C ILE A 130 -0.97 31.87 -3.24
N PHE A 131 -2.11 31.54 -2.61
CA PHE A 131 -3.04 32.52 -2.03
C PHE A 131 -2.59 33.06 -0.66
N GLY A 132 -1.40 32.71 -0.18
CA GLY A 132 -0.84 33.23 1.07
C GLY A 132 -1.44 32.63 2.35
N VAL A 133 -2.18 31.51 2.25
CA VAL A 133 -2.69 30.78 3.40
C VAL A 133 -1.59 29.83 3.89
N ASN A 134 -0.80 30.30 4.85
CA ASN A 134 0.24 29.48 5.47
C ASN A 134 -0.37 28.56 6.54
N PHE A 135 -0.56 27.29 6.21
CA PHE A 135 -0.64 26.24 7.22
C PHE A 135 0.76 26.09 7.80
N HIS A 136 0.97 26.62 9.00
CA HIS A 136 2.27 26.61 9.64
C HIS A 136 2.79 25.16 9.68
N PRO A 137 3.87 24.81 8.96
CA PRO A 137 4.51 23.53 9.18
C PRO A 137 5.02 23.60 10.61
N SER A 138 4.64 22.65 11.46
CA SER A 138 5.31 22.44 12.73
C SER A 138 6.78 22.14 12.43
N THR A 139 7.55 23.22 12.42
CA THR A 139 9.00 23.38 12.48
C THR A 139 9.78 22.07 12.44
N MET A 140 10.35 21.75 11.28
CA MET A 140 11.65 21.10 11.24
C MET A 140 12.65 22.14 10.73
N ILE A 141 13.56 22.50 11.63
CA ILE A 141 14.56 23.55 11.51
C ILE A 141 15.54 23.18 10.38
N TYR A 142 15.54 23.97 9.30
CA TYR A 142 16.76 24.24 8.53
C TYR A 142 16.74 25.72 8.13
N PRO A 143 17.66 26.56 8.65
CA PRO A 143 17.81 27.91 8.16
C PRO A 143 18.66 27.84 6.89
N THR A 144 18.05 27.95 5.72
CA THR A 144 18.77 28.43 4.54
C THR A 144 18.19 29.77 4.14
N VAL A 145 18.91 30.78 4.58
CA VAL A 145 18.82 32.20 4.24
C VAL A 145 18.68 32.37 2.73
N PHE A 146 17.49 32.73 2.25
CA PHE A 146 17.35 33.39 0.96
C PHE A 146 17.57 34.89 1.17
N SER A 147 18.83 35.30 0.99
CA SER A 147 19.18 36.72 0.84
C SER A 147 18.88 37.12 -0.60
N TYR A 148 17.77 37.83 -0.82
CA TYR A 148 17.54 38.56 -2.06
C TYR A 148 18.43 39.82 -2.10
N LYS A 149 19.32 39.88 -3.09
CA LYS A 149 19.67 41.10 -3.82
C LYS A 149 19.79 40.74 -5.29
#